data_AF-A0A167LDN3-F1
#
_entry.id   AF-A0A167LDN3-F1
#
_cell.length_a   1.000
_cell.length_b   1.000
_cell.length_c   1.000
_cell.angle_alpha   90.00
_cell.angle_beta   90.00
_cell.angle_gamma   90.00
#
_symmetry.space_group_name_H-M   'P 1'
#
loop_
_entity.id
_entity.type
_entity.pdbx_description
1 polymer ?
#
loop_
_entity_poly.entity_id
_entity_poly.type
_entity_poly.pdbx_seq_one_letter_code
_entity_poly.pdbx_strand_id
1 'polypeptide(L)'
;MDRGSQEFYVSRSRWRKSREDVKRREEERDDEDRRAEQHELDEARRQAEEEERARQETNVLNREPDEITKIEIKPRKLNFNLPIKRVPNMGGNEEEEDEEEGGKRKRVLVPLDYGDDMTIDGTSHLDPEERAQRVKELIGSIPSSEQELWNWPVKWNELDEDLISTKLQPFVSKKIVEIVGVQEDDLVDFILEFIRNKKPPTELVSELEMTLDEEAMMFVMKLWRALIFETERKFQRL
;
A
#
# COMPACT_ATOMS: atom_id res chain seq x y z
N MET A 1 15.94 -35.45 -14.81
CA MET A 1 14.51 -35.08 -14.77
C MET A 1 14.19 -34.33 -16.05
N ASP A 2 13.32 -34.90 -16.85
CA ASP A 2 12.91 -34.36 -18.15
C ASP A 2 12.00 -33.13 -17.94
N ARG A 3 12.42 -31.96 -18.45
CA ARG A 3 11.71 -30.68 -18.24
C ARG A 3 10.37 -30.64 -18.97
N GLY A 4 10.13 -31.54 -19.92
CA GLY A 4 8.88 -31.66 -20.67
C GLY A 4 7.69 -32.26 -19.89
N SER A 5 7.91 -32.78 -18.68
CA SER A 5 6.87 -33.43 -17.87
C SER A 5 6.21 -32.51 -16.83
N GLN A 6 6.69 -31.27 -16.65
CA GLN A 6 6.04 -30.36 -15.70
C GLN A 6 4.70 -29.89 -16.28
N GLU A 7 3.63 -29.94 -15.47
CA GLU A 7 2.26 -29.54 -15.87
C GLU A 7 2.17 -28.14 -16.49
N PHE A 8 3.12 -27.27 -16.12
CA PHE A 8 3.32 -25.95 -16.72
C PHE A 8 3.53 -26.00 -18.25
N TYR A 9 4.35 -26.93 -18.73
CA TYR A 9 4.71 -27.07 -20.15
C TYR A 9 3.71 -27.93 -20.94
N VAL A 10 2.88 -28.74 -20.26
CA VAL A 10 1.87 -29.61 -20.90
C VAL A 10 0.51 -28.91 -21.02
N SER A 11 0.08 -28.15 -19.99
CA SER A 11 -1.16 -27.38 -20.05
C SER A 11 -1.16 -26.23 -19.03
N ARG A 12 -0.86 -25.02 -19.52
CA ARG A 12 -0.77 -23.78 -18.71
C ARG A 12 -2.07 -23.42 -17.97
N SER A 13 -3.22 -23.90 -18.45
CA SER A 13 -4.52 -23.72 -17.79
C SER A 13 -4.69 -24.64 -16.59
N ARG A 14 -4.19 -25.89 -16.66
CA ARG A 14 -4.23 -26.83 -15.52
C ARG A 14 -3.23 -26.43 -14.44
N TRP A 15 -2.05 -25.98 -14.84
CA TRP A 15 -1.06 -25.44 -13.90
C TRP A 15 -1.56 -24.20 -13.15
N ARG A 16 -2.24 -23.26 -13.82
CA ARG A 16 -2.84 -22.09 -13.15
C ARG A 16 -3.86 -22.48 -12.08
N LYS A 17 -4.80 -23.38 -12.41
CA LYS A 17 -5.80 -23.86 -11.43
C LYS A 17 -5.16 -24.60 -10.26
N SER A 18 -4.21 -25.49 -10.55
CA SER A 18 -3.45 -26.22 -9.52
C SER A 18 -2.68 -25.25 -8.60
N ARG A 19 -2.06 -24.21 -9.17
CA ARG A 19 -1.32 -23.20 -8.41
C ARG A 19 -2.22 -22.28 -7.59
N GLU A 20 -3.39 -21.95 -8.11
CA GLU A 20 -4.42 -21.19 -7.40
C GLU A 20 -4.91 -21.95 -6.15
N ASP A 21 -5.18 -23.25 -6.29
CA ASP A 21 -5.58 -24.12 -5.16
C ASP A 21 -4.45 -24.35 -4.14
N VAL A 22 -3.19 -24.33 -4.57
CA VAL A 22 -2.03 -24.40 -3.67
C VAL A 22 -1.87 -23.09 -2.91
N LYS A 23 -1.93 -21.95 -3.61
CA LYS A 23 -1.82 -20.62 -3.00
C LYS A 23 -2.93 -20.39 -1.98
N ARG A 24 -4.19 -20.74 -2.31
CA ARG A 24 -5.33 -20.63 -1.38
C ARG A 24 -5.10 -21.41 -0.09
N ARG A 25 -4.58 -22.64 -0.19
CA ARG A 25 -4.27 -23.49 0.98
C ARG A 25 -3.06 -23.01 1.78
N GLU A 26 -2.17 -22.24 1.17
CA GLU A 26 -1.01 -21.64 1.85
C GLU A 26 -1.47 -20.40 2.61
N GLU A 27 -2.22 -19.51 1.95
CA GLU A 27 -2.84 -18.33 2.55
C GLU A 27 -3.77 -18.67 3.72
N GLU A 28 -4.57 -19.73 3.61
CA GLU A 28 -5.44 -20.19 4.71
C GLU A 28 -4.65 -20.67 5.93
N ARG A 29 -3.49 -21.33 5.73
CA ARG A 29 -2.61 -21.73 6.84
C ARG A 29 -1.92 -20.53 7.48
N ASP A 30 -1.43 -19.61 6.66
CA ASP A 30 -0.77 -18.39 7.14
C ASP A 30 -1.74 -17.51 7.95
N ASP A 31 -3.02 -17.44 7.55
CA ASP A 31 -4.06 -16.72 8.29
C ASP A 31 -4.52 -17.46 9.55
N GLU A 32 -4.44 -18.80 9.59
CA GLU A 32 -4.63 -19.57 10.82
C GLU A 32 -3.51 -19.30 11.82
N ASP A 33 -2.25 -19.34 11.39
CA ASP A 33 -1.09 -19.04 12.24
C ASP A 33 -1.16 -17.61 12.78
N ARG A 34 -1.47 -16.63 11.92
CA ARG A 34 -1.63 -15.22 12.35
C ARG A 34 -2.73 -15.05 13.39
N ARG A 35 -3.87 -15.75 13.21
CA ARG A 35 -4.97 -15.70 14.18
C ARG A 35 -4.61 -16.37 15.50
N ALA A 36 -3.87 -17.48 15.46
CA ALA A 36 -3.41 -18.18 16.65
C ALA A 36 -2.43 -17.31 17.45
N GLU A 37 -1.44 -16.70 16.78
CA GLU A 37 -0.50 -15.76 17.41
C GLU A 37 -1.23 -14.56 18.01
N GLN A 38 -2.19 -13.98 17.28
CA GLN A 38 -2.96 -12.84 17.77
C GLN A 38 -3.80 -13.19 19.00
N HIS A 39 -4.39 -14.38 19.03
CA HIS A 39 -5.11 -14.89 20.18
C HIS A 39 -4.19 -15.11 21.40
N GLU A 40 -3.02 -15.71 21.20
CA GLU A 40 -2.02 -15.90 22.26
C GLU A 40 -1.54 -14.56 22.82
N LEU A 41 -1.33 -13.56 21.96
CA LEU A 41 -0.91 -12.22 22.36
C LEU A 41 -1.99 -11.51 23.18
N ASP A 42 -3.27 -11.64 22.78
CA ASP A 42 -4.41 -11.08 23.50
C ASP A 42 -4.62 -11.77 24.87
N GLU A 43 -4.44 -13.09 24.93
CA GLU A 43 -4.47 -13.84 26.20
C GLU A 43 -3.34 -13.43 27.13
N ALA A 44 -2.11 -13.34 26.61
CA ALA A 44 -0.96 -12.86 27.37
C ALA A 44 -1.16 -11.43 27.88
N ARG A 45 -1.75 -10.56 27.05
CA ARG A 45 -2.09 -9.18 27.42
C ARG A 45 -3.14 -9.14 28.53
N ARG A 46 -4.18 -9.97 28.46
CA ARG A 46 -5.20 -10.08 29.51
C ARG A 46 -4.62 -10.61 30.82
N GLN A 47 -3.76 -11.63 30.76
CA GLN A 47 -3.08 -12.17 31.94
C GLN A 47 -2.16 -11.12 32.58
N ALA A 48 -1.40 -10.36 31.77
CA ALA A 48 -0.55 -9.29 32.27
C ALA A 48 -1.35 -8.17 32.93
N GLU A 49 -2.50 -7.77 32.36
CA GLU A 49 -3.39 -6.77 32.96
C GLU A 49 -3.99 -7.27 34.29
N GLU A 50 -4.38 -8.54 34.36
CA GLU A 50 -4.91 -9.15 35.58
C GLU A 50 -3.83 -9.28 36.67
N GLU A 51 -2.61 -9.67 36.29
CA GLU A 51 -1.47 -9.71 37.19
C GLU A 51 -1.09 -8.31 37.69
N GLU A 52 -1.14 -7.29 36.82
CA GLU A 52 -0.92 -5.90 37.22
C GLU A 52 -2.00 -5.42 38.19
N ARG A 53 -3.27 -5.74 37.94
CA ARG A 53 -4.37 -5.43 38.87
C ARG A 53 -4.18 -6.14 40.21
N ALA A 54 -3.83 -7.42 40.22
CA ALA A 54 -3.55 -8.16 41.46
C ALA A 54 -2.33 -7.57 42.21
N ARG A 55 -1.29 -7.15 41.49
CA ARG A 55 -0.12 -6.45 42.08
C ARG A 55 -0.52 -5.08 42.65
N GLN A 56 -1.40 -4.34 41.98
CA GLN A 56 -1.92 -3.07 42.47
C GLN A 56 -2.79 -3.28 43.73
N GLU A 57 -3.69 -4.27 43.73
CA GLU A 57 -4.54 -4.60 44.88
C GLU A 57 -3.72 -5.08 46.09
N THR A 58 -2.71 -5.93 45.89
CA THR A 58 -1.81 -6.36 46.96
C THR A 58 -0.93 -5.21 47.48
N ASN A 59 -0.47 -4.30 46.62
CA ASN A 59 0.25 -3.09 47.00
C ASN A 59 -0.64 -2.08 47.78
N VAL A 60 -1.94 -2.03 47.48
CA VAL A 60 -2.92 -1.23 48.24
C VAL A 60 -3.20 -1.84 49.62
N LEU A 61 -3.23 -3.17 49.74
CA LEU A 61 -3.48 -3.87 51.00
C LEU A 61 -2.27 -3.90 51.96
N ASN A 62 -1.04 -3.89 51.43
CA ASN A 62 0.21 -3.85 52.22
C ASN A 62 0.67 -2.43 52.61
N ARG A 63 -0.09 -1.39 52.23
CA ARG A 63 0.18 -0.04 52.70
C ARG A 63 -0.37 0.09 54.13
N GLU A 64 0.46 -0.23 55.11
CA GLU A 64 0.15 0.04 56.53
C GLU A 64 -0.25 1.51 56.71
N PRO A 65 -1.32 1.80 57.48
CA PRO A 65 -1.75 3.17 57.74
C PRO A 65 -0.86 3.81 58.81
N ASP A 66 0.43 3.96 58.53
CA ASP A 66 1.33 4.72 59.39
C ASP A 66 1.19 6.22 59.09
N GLU A 67 0.49 6.86 60.03
CA GLU A 67 0.68 8.22 60.52
C GLU A 67 0.85 9.34 59.49
N ILE A 68 -0.28 10.02 59.23
CA ILE A 68 -0.32 11.37 58.68
C ILE A 68 0.22 12.34 59.73
N THR A 69 1.54 12.48 59.89
CA THR A 69 2.12 13.68 60.51
C THR A 69 3.38 14.19 59.80
N LYS A 70 3.21 15.40 59.25
CA LYS A 70 4.24 16.45 59.06
C LYS A 70 5.36 16.19 58.03
N ILE A 71 5.06 16.47 56.77
CA ILE A 71 6.07 16.72 55.73
C ILE A 71 6.54 18.19 55.84
N GLU A 72 7.70 18.41 56.45
CA GLU A 72 8.39 19.70 56.41
C GLU A 72 9.32 19.73 55.18
N ILE A 73 8.94 20.49 54.16
CA ILE A 73 9.70 20.62 52.91
C ILE A 73 10.87 21.59 53.13
N LYS A 74 12.08 21.06 53.29
CA LYS A 74 13.30 21.85 53.14
C LYS A 74 13.83 21.69 51.70
N PRO A 75 14.12 22.79 50.98
CA PRO A 75 14.66 22.70 49.64
C PRO A 75 16.07 22.12 49.68
N ARG A 76 16.25 20.88 49.22
CA ARG A 76 17.55 20.27 48.97
C ARG A 76 17.96 20.58 47.53
N LYS A 77 19.10 21.27 47.37
CA LYS A 77 19.76 21.45 46.08
C LYS A 77 20.25 20.09 45.59
N LEU A 78 19.74 19.62 44.46
CA LEU A 78 20.17 18.38 43.81
C LEU A 78 21.43 18.66 42.98
N ASN A 79 22.55 18.09 43.42
CA ASN A 79 23.75 17.99 42.60
C ASN A 79 23.59 16.73 41.73
N PHE A 80 23.35 16.90 40.43
CA PHE A 80 23.34 15.83 39.44
C PHE A 80 24.78 15.42 39.12
N ASN A 81 25.29 14.41 39.81
CA ASN A 81 26.47 13.66 39.37
C ASN A 81 26.33 12.22 39.86
N LEU A 82 25.57 11.40 39.13
CA LEU A 82 25.62 9.95 39.27
C LEU A 82 26.16 9.34 37.96
N PRO A 83 27.22 8.51 38.02
CA PRO A 83 27.69 7.78 36.86
C PRO A 83 26.70 6.66 36.48
N ILE A 84 26.25 6.69 35.23
CA ILE A 84 25.43 5.65 34.59
C ILE A 84 26.26 4.36 34.53
N LYS A 85 25.94 3.37 35.37
CA LYS A 85 26.43 1.99 35.22
C LYS A 85 25.56 1.28 34.18
N ARG A 86 26.18 0.89 33.06
CA ARG A 86 25.59 -0.03 32.08
C ARG A 86 25.48 -1.41 32.74
N VAL A 87 24.30 -1.99 32.70
CA VAL A 87 24.07 -3.40 33.05
C VAL A 87 24.61 -4.28 31.91
N PRO A 88 25.46 -5.29 32.18
CA PRO A 88 25.79 -6.31 31.19
C PRO A 88 24.66 -7.35 31.13
N ASN A 89 24.40 -7.78 29.91
CA ASN A 89 23.50 -8.85 29.50
C ASN A 89 23.72 -10.12 30.37
N MET A 90 22.67 -10.54 31.08
CA MET A 90 22.60 -11.76 31.90
C MET A 90 22.58 -12.98 30.96
N GLY A 91 23.77 -13.45 30.58
CA GLY A 91 23.97 -14.73 29.91
C GLY A 91 24.17 -15.83 30.95
N GLY A 92 23.35 -16.87 30.87
CA GLY A 92 23.32 -17.99 31.80
C GLY A 92 24.54 -18.90 31.71
N ASN A 93 25.01 -19.25 32.91
CA ASN A 93 25.61 -20.50 33.41
C ASN A 93 26.27 -21.46 32.40
N GLU A 94 27.56 -21.68 32.60
CA GLU A 94 28.36 -22.80 32.12
C GLU A 94 28.41 -23.85 33.24
N GLU A 95 28.05 -25.13 32.99
CA GLU A 95 28.69 -26.33 33.58
C GLU A 95 28.54 -27.54 32.61
N GLU A 96 29.69 -28.02 32.13
CA GLU A 96 30.18 -29.41 31.91
C GLU A 96 29.31 -30.45 31.14
N GLU A 97 29.70 -30.80 29.91
CA GLU A 97 30.54 -31.95 29.45
C GLU A 97 29.71 -33.14 28.95
N ASP A 98 29.62 -33.33 27.64
CA ASP A 98 29.90 -34.63 27.00
C ASP A 98 30.13 -34.48 25.48
N GLU A 99 31.12 -35.21 24.98
CA GLU A 99 31.63 -35.19 23.60
C GLU A 99 30.70 -35.93 22.63
N GLU A 100 30.40 -35.37 21.45
CA GLU A 100 30.50 -36.08 20.16
C GLU A 100 30.19 -35.19 18.93
N GLU A 101 31.06 -35.34 17.93
CA GLU A 101 30.97 -35.06 16.49
C GLU A 101 29.95 -34.05 15.90
N GLY A 102 30.51 -33.12 15.09
CA GLY A 102 29.82 -32.63 13.90
C GLY A 102 29.90 -31.11 13.71
N GLY A 103 30.96 -30.65 13.02
CA GLY A 103 31.14 -29.25 12.66
C GLY A 103 29.96 -28.66 11.89
N LYS A 104 29.15 -27.85 12.56
CA LYS A 104 28.15 -26.97 11.94
C LYS A 104 28.57 -25.53 12.18
N ARG A 105 29.15 -24.90 11.16
CA ARG A 105 29.41 -23.46 11.14
C ARG A 105 28.09 -22.72 11.35
N LYS A 106 27.89 -22.14 12.52
CA LYS A 106 26.76 -21.27 12.84
C LYS A 106 26.75 -20.13 11.81
N ARG A 107 25.79 -20.13 10.89
CA ARG A 107 25.59 -19.03 9.93
C ARG A 107 25.14 -17.84 10.77
N VAL A 108 25.97 -16.82 10.86
CA VAL A 108 25.63 -15.55 11.52
C VAL A 108 24.40 -14.99 10.80
N LEU A 109 23.40 -14.56 11.58
CA LEU A 109 22.24 -13.85 11.07
C LEU A 109 22.74 -12.51 10.54
N VAL A 110 23.04 -12.46 9.24
CA VAL A 110 23.27 -11.20 8.54
C VAL A 110 21.90 -10.51 8.52
N PRO A 111 21.75 -9.29 9.07
CA PRO A 111 20.55 -8.51 8.84
C PRO A 111 20.30 -8.49 7.33
N LEU A 112 19.13 -8.95 6.90
CA LEU A 112 18.68 -8.64 5.55
C LEU A 112 18.52 -7.13 5.51
N ASP A 113 19.56 -6.45 5.03
CA ASP A 113 19.45 -5.09 4.56
C ASP A 113 18.46 -5.19 3.39
N TYR A 114 17.25 -4.67 3.57
CA TYR A 114 16.27 -4.50 2.49
C TYR A 114 16.72 -3.33 1.60
N GLY A 115 17.99 -3.37 1.19
CA GLY A 115 18.52 -2.56 0.12
C GLY A 115 18.22 -3.26 -1.19
N ASP A 116 17.27 -2.68 -1.92
CA ASP A 116 17.35 -2.53 -3.37
C ASP A 116 17.46 -3.84 -4.18
N ASP A 117 16.33 -4.52 -4.40
CA ASP A 117 15.98 -4.99 -5.75
C ASP A 117 14.48 -5.36 -5.82
N MET A 118 13.89 -5.11 -6.99
CA MET A 118 12.51 -5.42 -7.43
C MET A 118 11.49 -4.28 -7.47
N THR A 119 11.92 -3.06 -7.81
CA THR A 119 11.10 -2.17 -8.67
C THR A 119 11.86 -1.80 -9.93
N ILE A 120 11.39 -2.34 -11.06
CA ILE A 120 11.99 -2.27 -12.39
C ILE A 120 11.90 -0.88 -13.06
N ASP A 121 11.60 0.18 -12.31
CA ASP A 121 11.52 1.52 -12.87
C ASP A 121 11.84 2.56 -11.80
N GLY A 122 12.85 3.39 -12.05
CA GLY A 122 13.45 4.36 -11.13
C GLY A 122 12.51 5.49 -10.71
N THR A 123 11.42 5.13 -10.01
CA THR A 123 10.36 6.02 -9.57
C THR A 123 10.35 6.09 -8.05
N SER A 124 11.03 7.12 -7.54
CA SER A 124 10.81 7.82 -6.26
C SER A 124 10.60 6.96 -4.99
N HIS A 125 11.53 7.07 -4.05
CA HIS A 125 11.34 6.83 -2.61
C HIS A 125 10.23 7.73 -2.03
N LEU A 126 8.96 7.48 -2.37
CA LEU A 126 7.81 8.09 -1.73
C LEU A 126 7.07 7.00 -0.98
N ASP A 127 6.78 7.25 0.29
CA ASP A 127 5.95 6.34 1.06
C ASP A 127 4.59 6.17 0.37
N PRO A 128 3.99 4.95 0.41
CA PRO A 128 2.69 4.69 -0.23
C PRO A 128 1.61 5.70 0.19
N GLU A 129 1.69 6.19 1.43
CA GLU A 129 0.79 7.20 2.00
C GLU A 129 0.98 8.58 1.34
N GLU A 130 2.22 9.01 1.11
CA GLU A 130 2.52 10.28 0.43
C GLU A 130 2.08 10.24 -1.04
N ARG A 131 2.27 9.10 -1.72
CA ARG A 131 1.81 8.91 -3.11
C ARG A 131 0.29 9.02 -3.21
N ALA A 132 -0.44 8.38 -2.29
CA ALA A 132 -1.89 8.47 -2.24
C ALA A 132 -2.38 9.90 -1.98
N GLN A 133 -1.68 10.64 -1.11
CA GLN A 133 -2.00 12.04 -0.83
C GLN A 133 -1.79 12.94 -2.06
N ARG A 134 -0.67 12.78 -2.77
CA ARG A 134 -0.38 13.50 -4.03
C ARG A 134 -1.43 13.22 -5.11
N VAL A 135 -1.89 11.97 -5.23
CA VAL A 135 -2.96 11.61 -6.18
C VAL A 135 -4.28 12.30 -5.81
N LYS A 136 -4.63 12.37 -4.52
CA LYS A 136 -5.83 13.09 -4.06
C LYS A 136 -5.73 14.60 -4.33
N GLU A 137 -4.58 15.19 -4.06
CA GLU A 137 -4.30 16.59 -4.36
C GLU A 137 -4.42 16.88 -5.86
N LEU A 138 -3.88 15.99 -6.69
CA LEU A 138 -4.02 16.09 -8.14
C LEU A 138 -5.49 16.07 -8.57
N ILE A 139 -6.28 15.11 -8.07
CA ILE A 139 -7.72 15.04 -8.37
C ILE A 139 -8.44 16.33 -7.93
N GLY A 140 -8.09 16.88 -6.77
CA GLY A 140 -8.64 18.13 -6.25
C GLY A 140 -8.23 19.37 -7.04
N SER A 141 -7.05 19.36 -7.68
CA SER A 141 -6.56 20.46 -8.49
C SER A 141 -7.24 20.58 -9.85
N ILE A 142 -7.81 19.49 -10.37
CA ILE A 142 -8.44 19.46 -11.70
C ILE A 142 -9.81 20.16 -11.65
N PRO A 143 -9.99 21.27 -12.41
CA PRO A 143 -11.23 22.03 -12.41
C PRO A 143 -12.44 21.20 -12.81
N SER A 144 -13.57 21.42 -12.13
CA SER A 144 -14.87 20.85 -12.51
C SER A 144 -15.65 21.74 -13.47
N SER A 145 -15.26 23.02 -13.59
CA SER A 145 -15.88 23.98 -14.51
C SER A 145 -15.44 23.71 -15.94
N GLU A 146 -16.40 23.73 -16.85
CA GLU A 146 -16.23 23.55 -18.29
C GLU A 146 -15.15 24.47 -18.88
N GLN A 147 -15.29 25.78 -18.64
CA GLN A 147 -14.38 26.79 -19.19
C GLN A 147 -12.95 26.65 -18.66
N GLU A 148 -12.80 26.32 -17.38
CA GLU A 148 -11.47 26.13 -16.77
C GLU A 148 -10.82 24.84 -17.26
N LEU A 149 -11.62 23.79 -17.48
CA LEU A 149 -11.17 22.50 -17.95
C LEU A 149 -10.64 22.57 -19.39
N TRP A 150 -11.31 23.31 -20.28
CA TRP A 150 -10.87 23.49 -21.66
C TRP A 150 -9.67 24.41 -21.80
N ASN A 151 -9.52 25.38 -20.90
CA ASN A 151 -8.35 26.27 -20.86
C ASN A 151 -7.16 25.64 -20.13
N TRP A 152 -7.29 24.42 -19.59
CA TRP A 152 -6.20 23.75 -18.88
C TRP A 152 -5.02 23.44 -19.83
N PRO A 153 -3.78 23.78 -19.45
CA PRO A 153 -2.60 23.51 -20.27
C PRO A 153 -2.17 22.04 -20.20
N VAL A 154 -2.87 21.18 -20.95
CA VAL A 154 -2.61 19.72 -21.00
C VAL A 154 -1.17 19.43 -21.43
N LYS A 155 -0.50 18.52 -20.69
CA LYS A 155 0.87 18.06 -20.99
C LYS A 155 0.87 16.99 -22.09
N TRP A 156 0.62 17.41 -23.32
CA TRP A 156 0.57 16.51 -24.49
C TRP A 156 1.87 15.74 -24.77
N ASN A 157 3.01 16.16 -24.19
CA ASN A 157 4.29 15.47 -24.33
C ASN A 157 4.37 14.18 -23.51
N GLU A 158 3.53 14.05 -22.47
CA GLU A 158 3.48 12.86 -21.62
C GLU A 158 2.44 11.84 -22.13
N LEU A 159 1.64 12.22 -23.13
CA LEU A 159 0.63 11.36 -23.74
C LEU A 159 1.31 10.40 -24.72
N ASP A 160 1.62 9.19 -24.25
CA ASP A 160 2.16 8.10 -25.07
C ASP A 160 1.06 7.15 -25.53
N GLU A 161 1.31 6.42 -26.62
CA GLU A 161 0.41 5.36 -27.11
C GLU A 161 0.14 4.26 -26.07
N ASP A 162 1.11 3.98 -25.19
CA ASP A 162 0.93 3.05 -24.06
C ASP A 162 -0.11 3.57 -23.06
N LEU A 163 -0.14 4.89 -22.81
CA LEU A 163 -1.12 5.51 -21.92
C LEU A 163 -2.51 5.49 -22.57
N ILE A 164 -2.57 5.78 -23.87
CA ILE A 164 -3.81 5.74 -24.65
C ILE A 164 -4.41 4.34 -24.60
N SER A 165 -3.64 3.31 -24.95
CA SER A 165 -4.11 1.92 -25.01
C SER A 165 -4.40 1.32 -23.63
N THR A 166 -3.58 1.60 -22.62
CA THR A 166 -3.69 0.96 -21.29
C THR A 166 -4.71 1.65 -20.37
N LYS A 167 -4.90 2.97 -20.51
CA LYS A 167 -5.74 3.78 -19.60
C LYS A 167 -6.94 4.40 -20.30
N LEU A 168 -6.72 5.13 -21.39
CA LEU A 168 -7.79 5.90 -22.03
C LEU A 168 -8.77 5.00 -22.80
N GLN A 169 -8.28 4.04 -23.58
CA GLN A 169 -9.11 3.10 -24.34
C GLN A 169 -10.11 2.32 -23.46
N PRO A 170 -9.68 1.64 -22.37
CA PRO A 170 -10.65 0.95 -21.51
C PRO A 170 -11.58 1.91 -20.76
N PHE A 171 -11.13 3.12 -20.45
CA PHE A 171 -11.98 4.16 -19.85
C PHE A 171 -13.08 4.62 -20.82
N VAL A 172 -12.71 4.97 -22.05
CA VAL A 172 -13.63 5.41 -23.10
C VAL A 172 -14.59 4.28 -23.47
N SER A 173 -14.09 3.07 -23.73
CA SER A 173 -14.92 1.90 -24.04
C SER A 173 -15.97 1.64 -22.96
N LYS A 174 -15.56 1.64 -21.68
CA LYS A 174 -16.49 1.49 -20.57
C LYS A 174 -17.55 2.60 -20.54
N LYS A 175 -17.16 3.84 -20.81
CA LYS A 175 -18.08 4.99 -20.79
C LYS A 175 -19.04 5.00 -21.97
N ILE A 176 -18.60 4.59 -23.17
CA ILE A 176 -19.49 4.42 -24.33
C ILE A 176 -20.51 3.33 -24.06
N VAL A 177 -20.10 2.18 -23.52
CA VAL A 177 -21.03 1.10 -23.13
C VAL A 177 -22.01 1.57 -22.04
N GLU A 178 -21.58 2.42 -21.10
CA GLU A 178 -22.44 2.96 -20.04
C GLU A 178 -23.53 3.89 -20.59
N ILE A 179 -23.21 4.67 -21.62
CA ILE A 179 -24.13 5.65 -22.23
C ILE A 179 -25.06 4.98 -23.25
N VAL A 180 -24.48 4.22 -24.19
CA VAL A 180 -25.22 3.65 -25.33
C VAL A 180 -25.82 2.27 -24.99
N GLY A 181 -25.28 1.57 -23.98
CA GLY A 181 -25.69 0.22 -23.59
C GLY A 181 -25.10 -0.90 -24.46
N VAL A 182 -24.41 -0.54 -25.56
CA VAL A 182 -23.73 -1.46 -26.46
C VAL A 182 -22.27 -1.05 -26.65
N GLN A 183 -21.44 -2.01 -27.03
CA GLN A 183 -20.03 -1.76 -27.34
C GLN A 183 -19.92 -1.27 -28.79
N GLU A 184 -19.57 0.01 -28.95
CA GLU A 184 -19.29 0.63 -30.24
C GLU A 184 -17.79 0.94 -30.36
N ASP A 185 -17.02 -0.04 -30.84
CA ASP A 185 -15.56 0.10 -30.98
C ASP A 185 -15.17 1.20 -31.96
N ASP A 186 -15.96 1.41 -33.03
CA ASP A 186 -15.72 2.49 -34.02
C ASP A 186 -15.78 3.89 -33.36
N LEU A 187 -16.72 4.09 -32.43
CA LEU A 187 -16.86 5.36 -31.71
C LEU A 187 -15.70 5.56 -30.72
N VAL A 188 -15.27 4.47 -30.06
CA VAL A 188 -14.09 4.49 -29.18
C VAL A 188 -12.85 4.89 -29.98
N ASP A 189 -12.62 4.25 -31.14
CA ASP A 189 -11.46 4.52 -31.99
C ASP A 189 -11.45 5.96 -32.50
N PHE A 190 -12.62 6.48 -32.90
CA PHE A 190 -12.79 7.88 -33.28
C PHE A 190 -12.38 8.85 -32.17
N ILE A 191 -12.83 8.62 -30.93
CA ILE A 191 -12.49 9.46 -29.77
C ILE A 191 -10.98 9.39 -29.47
N LEU A 192 -10.38 8.21 -29.56
CA LEU A 192 -8.93 8.05 -29.33
C LEU A 192 -8.12 8.74 -30.43
N GLU A 193 -8.55 8.66 -31.69
CA GLU A 193 -7.93 9.39 -32.80
C GLU A 193 -8.05 10.91 -32.61
N PHE A 194 -9.17 11.40 -32.11
CA PHE A 194 -9.35 12.80 -31.76
C PHE A 194 -8.30 13.27 -30.73
N ILE A 195 -8.08 12.47 -29.68
CA ILE A 195 -7.08 12.73 -28.64
C ILE A 195 -5.65 12.69 -29.23
N ARG A 196 -5.33 11.73 -30.10
CA ARG A 196 -4.03 11.63 -30.79
C ARG A 196 -3.73 12.87 -31.62
N ASN A 197 -4.75 13.40 -32.29
CA ASN A 197 -4.65 14.60 -33.11
C ASN A 197 -4.63 15.90 -32.28
N LYS A 198 -4.76 15.82 -30.95
CA LYS A 198 -4.71 16.95 -30.01
C LYS A 198 -5.70 18.06 -30.37
N LYS A 199 -6.85 17.66 -30.91
CA LYS A 199 -7.92 18.57 -31.31
C LYS A 199 -8.60 19.19 -30.08
N PRO A 200 -9.25 20.36 -30.22
CA PRO A 200 -9.88 21.04 -29.10
C PRO A 200 -11.13 20.29 -28.61
N PRO A 201 -11.41 20.28 -27.30
CA PRO A 201 -12.52 19.53 -26.72
C PRO A 201 -13.90 20.00 -27.20
N THR A 202 -14.03 21.28 -27.59
CA THR A 202 -15.28 21.85 -28.13
C THR A 202 -15.70 21.19 -29.45
N GLU A 203 -14.75 20.79 -30.29
CA GLU A 203 -15.03 20.10 -31.54
C GLU A 203 -15.47 18.65 -31.26
N LEU A 204 -14.87 17.98 -30.27
CA LEU A 204 -15.29 16.64 -29.84
C LEU A 204 -16.73 16.63 -29.31
N VAL A 205 -17.10 17.65 -28.52
CA VAL A 205 -18.48 17.78 -28.03
C VAL A 205 -19.45 17.86 -29.20
N SER A 206 -19.17 18.73 -30.18
CA SER A 206 -20.07 18.92 -31.33
C SER A 206 -20.20 17.66 -32.20
N GLU A 207 -19.11 16.91 -32.39
CA GLU A 207 -19.13 15.65 -33.15
C GLU A 207 -19.93 14.56 -32.42
N LEU A 208 -19.78 14.49 -31.09
CA LEU A 208 -20.46 13.50 -30.26
C LEU A 208 -21.92 13.85 -29.96
N GLU A 209 -22.28 15.13 -29.95
CA GLU A 209 -23.65 15.60 -29.69
C GLU A 209 -24.64 15.06 -30.72
N MET A 210 -24.21 14.83 -31.98
CA MET A 210 -25.06 14.19 -32.99
C MET A 210 -25.40 12.73 -32.70
N THR A 211 -24.61 12.06 -31.86
CA THR A 211 -24.74 10.63 -31.55
C THR A 211 -25.20 10.34 -30.13
N LEU A 212 -24.82 11.20 -29.17
CA LEU A 212 -25.03 11.02 -27.73
C LEU A 212 -25.92 12.12 -27.14
N ASP A 213 -26.44 13.04 -27.96
CA ASP A 213 -27.31 14.16 -27.58
C ASP A 213 -26.79 14.89 -26.32
N GLU A 214 -27.62 15.02 -25.29
CA GLU A 214 -27.34 15.73 -24.04
C GLU A 214 -26.20 15.09 -23.20
N GLU A 215 -25.87 13.82 -23.45
CA GLU A 215 -24.83 13.12 -22.70
C GLU A 215 -23.41 13.43 -23.20
N ALA A 216 -23.27 13.94 -24.43
CA ALA A 216 -21.99 14.24 -25.06
C ALA A 216 -21.13 15.20 -24.22
N MET A 217 -21.72 16.31 -23.76
CA MET A 217 -21.02 17.32 -22.97
C MET A 217 -20.43 16.73 -21.68
N MET A 218 -21.27 16.03 -20.91
CA MET A 218 -20.84 15.41 -19.66
C MET A 218 -19.79 14.33 -19.89
N PHE A 219 -19.90 13.56 -20.97
CA PHE A 219 -18.91 12.57 -21.34
C PHE A 219 -17.56 13.21 -21.65
N VAL A 220 -17.52 14.24 -22.51
CA VAL A 220 -16.27 14.92 -22.88
C VAL A 220 -15.63 15.59 -21.68
N MET A 221 -16.40 16.22 -20.78
CA MET A 221 -15.85 16.76 -19.53
C MET A 221 -15.19 15.67 -18.67
N LYS A 222 -15.83 14.51 -18.51
CA LYS A 222 -15.25 13.38 -17.77
C LYS A 222 -13.98 12.85 -18.44
N LEU A 223 -14.00 12.75 -19.77
CA LEU A 223 -12.85 12.33 -20.57
C LEU A 223 -11.68 13.28 -20.45
N TRP A 224 -11.93 14.59 -20.54
CA TRP A 224 -10.88 15.61 -20.42
C TRP A 224 -10.26 15.63 -19.02
N ARG A 225 -11.10 15.46 -17.98
CA ARG A 225 -10.61 15.30 -16.59
C ARG A 225 -9.71 14.06 -16.45
N ALA A 226 -10.08 12.94 -17.06
CA ALA A 226 -9.26 11.73 -17.06
C ALA A 226 -7.95 11.93 -17.84
N LEU A 227 -8.00 12.59 -19.00
CA LEU A 227 -6.82 12.92 -19.80
C LEU A 227 -5.82 13.80 -19.03
N ILE A 228 -6.30 14.86 -18.39
CA ILE A 228 -5.48 15.74 -17.55
C ILE A 228 -4.90 14.95 -16.39
N PHE A 229 -5.72 14.14 -15.70
CA PHE A 229 -5.26 13.33 -14.60
C PHE A 229 -4.13 12.38 -15.01
N GLU A 230 -4.28 11.63 -16.11
CA GLU A 230 -3.26 10.65 -16.53
C GLU A 230 -1.97 11.34 -17.02
N THR A 231 -2.09 12.47 -17.72
CA THR A 231 -0.91 13.24 -18.17
C THR A 231 -0.16 13.90 -17.01
N GLU A 232 -0.86 14.52 -16.05
CA GLU A 232 -0.26 15.11 -14.85
C GLU A 232 0.30 14.06 -13.90
N ARG A 233 -0.41 12.93 -13.71
CA ARG A 233 0.07 11.82 -12.91
C ARG A 233 1.39 11.29 -13.43
N LYS A 234 1.48 11.08 -14.75
CA LYS A 234 2.71 10.61 -15.38
C LYS A 234 3.83 11.65 -15.30
N PHE A 235 3.52 12.92 -15.53
CA PHE A 235 4.45 14.04 -15.37
C PHE A 235 5.05 14.10 -13.96
N GLN A 236 4.21 13.94 -12.93
CA GLN A 236 4.61 13.93 -11.52
C GLN A 236 5.20 12.58 -11.07
N ARG A 237 5.27 11.58 -11.97
CA ARG A 237 5.74 10.21 -11.73
C ARG A 237 5.02 9.52 -10.56
N LEU A 238 3.70 9.73 -10.50
CA LEU A 238 2.77 9.21 -9.48
C LEU A 238 2.06 7.92 -9.89
#